data_AF-C5BIW4-F1
#
_entry.id   AF-C5BIW4-F1
#
_cell.length_a   1.000
_cell.length_b   1.000
_cell.length_c   1.000
_cell.angle_alpha   90.00
_cell.angle_beta   90.00
_cell.angle_gamma   90.00
#
_symmetry.space_group_name_H-M   'P 1'
#
loop_
_entity.id
_entity.type
_entity.pdbx_description
1 polymer ?
#
loop_
_entity_poly.entity_id
_entity_poly.type
_entity_poly.pdbx_seq_one_letter_code
_entity_poly.pdbx_strand_id
1 'polypeptide(L)'
;MTESTNFQTRQQQFSQRAYQQVADRLQQEKDIQEYKSFAKRFPTLIHTCGLAQSLSFAQAKGKDAYLVDLAAVANMTSEGSNAIDSQARTAGLPEYMRLTRLLLSAANWLKRFSEALIPDQAEDEGASDASVP
;
A
#
# COMPACT_ATOMS: atom_id res chain seq x y z
N MET A 1 -38.08 -9.72 -6.85
CA MET A 1 -36.78 -9.75 -6.15
C MET A 1 -36.00 -8.55 -6.64
N THR A 2 -35.95 -7.47 -5.87
CA THR A 2 -35.20 -6.26 -6.23
C THR A 2 -33.73 -6.50 -5.92
N GLU A 3 -32.94 -6.80 -6.95
CA GLU A 3 -31.48 -6.71 -6.88
C GLU A 3 -31.11 -5.24 -6.70
N SER A 4 -30.80 -4.85 -5.45
CA SER A 4 -30.19 -3.55 -5.18
C SER A 4 -28.79 -3.53 -5.78
N THR A 5 -28.64 -3.06 -7.02
CA THR A 5 -27.35 -2.85 -7.67
C THR A 5 -26.56 -1.81 -6.87
N ASN A 6 -25.61 -2.26 -6.05
CA ASN A 6 -24.83 -1.38 -5.19
C ASN A 6 -23.77 -0.65 -6.02
N PHE A 7 -24.06 0.59 -6.44
CA PHE A 7 -23.13 1.43 -7.19
C PHE A 7 -22.04 1.95 -6.25
N GLN A 8 -20.89 1.27 -6.24
CA GLN A 8 -19.72 1.74 -5.51
C GLN A 8 -18.79 2.55 -6.41
N THR A 9 -18.31 3.68 -5.89
CA THR A 9 -17.27 4.46 -6.58
C THR A 9 -15.93 3.73 -6.51
N ARG A 10 -15.03 3.99 -7.47
CA ARG A 10 -13.66 3.45 -7.44
C ARG A 10 -12.95 3.76 -6.11
N GLN A 11 -13.18 4.94 -5.54
CA GLN A 11 -12.58 5.32 -4.26
C GLN A 11 -13.10 4.46 -3.10
N GLN A 12 -14.40 4.15 -3.08
CA GLN A 12 -15.00 3.24 -2.10
C GLN A 12 -14.46 1.82 -2.23
N GLN A 13 -14.30 1.33 -3.47
CA GLN A 13 -13.68 0.02 -3.71
C GLN A 13 -12.23 -0.01 -3.23
N PHE A 14 -11.46 1.03 -3.53
CA PHE A 14 -10.06 1.13 -3.10
C PHE A 14 -9.95 1.18 -1.58
N SER A 15 -10.80 1.97 -0.91
CA SER A 15 -10.79 2.03 0.54
C SER A 15 -11.14 0.68 1.17
N GLN A 16 -12.16 -0.01 0.64
CA GLN A 16 -12.58 -1.30 1.19
C GLN A 16 -11.50 -2.37 1.03
N ARG A 17 -10.89 -2.46 -0.17
CA ARG A 17 -9.79 -3.41 -0.40
C ARG A 17 -8.56 -3.07 0.41
N ALA A 18 -8.18 -1.79 0.50
CA ALA A 18 -6.99 -1.38 1.25
C ALA A 18 -7.16 -1.67 2.75
N TYR A 19 -8.34 -1.40 3.31
CA TYR A 19 -8.66 -1.80 4.67
C TYR A 19 -8.47 -3.30 4.87
N GLN A 20 -9.04 -4.12 3.99
CA GLN A 20 -8.93 -5.57 4.08
C GLN A 20 -7.47 -6.04 4.02
N GLN A 21 -6.69 -5.57 3.04
CA GLN A 21 -5.27 -5.96 2.92
C GLN A 21 -4.48 -5.60 4.19
N VAL A 22 -4.62 -4.37 4.71
CA VAL A 22 -3.87 -3.95 5.91
C VAL A 22 -4.35 -4.70 7.16
N ALA A 23 -5.64 -4.97 7.29
CA ALA A 23 -6.18 -5.75 8.41
C ALA A 23 -5.67 -7.20 8.38
N ASP A 24 -5.59 -7.82 7.20
CA ASP A 24 -5.04 -9.17 7.03
C ASP A 24 -3.53 -9.19 7.36
N ARG A 25 -2.77 -8.17 6.90
CA ARG A 25 -1.34 -8.02 7.20
C ARG A 25 -1.06 -7.88 8.69
N LEU A 26 -1.93 -7.20 9.44
CA LEU A 26 -1.78 -7.05 10.89
C LEU A 26 -1.75 -8.41 11.61
N GLN A 27 -2.36 -9.45 11.04
CA GLN A 27 -2.40 -10.79 11.63
C GLN A 27 -1.29 -11.73 11.11
N GLN A 28 -0.80 -11.49 9.89
CA GLN A 28 0.08 -12.42 9.17
C GLN A 28 1.53 -11.95 9.07
N GLU A 29 1.76 -10.64 9.07
CA GLU A 29 3.06 -10.06 8.79
C GLU A 29 3.94 -10.06 10.03
N LYS A 30 5.16 -10.61 9.90
CA LYS A 30 6.11 -10.69 11.02
C LYS A 30 6.64 -9.32 11.42
N ASP A 31 6.85 -8.45 10.44
CA ASP A 31 7.33 -7.09 10.65
C ASP A 31 6.33 -6.06 10.09
N ILE A 32 5.23 -5.91 10.83
CA ILE A 32 4.15 -4.99 10.48
C ILE A 32 4.59 -3.52 10.52
N GLN A 33 5.62 -3.18 11.30
CA GLN A 33 6.15 -1.82 11.40
C GLN A 33 6.97 -1.45 10.17
N GLU A 34 7.74 -2.40 9.63
CA GLU A 34 8.45 -2.21 8.37
C GLU A 34 7.45 -2.05 7.21
N TYR A 35 6.38 -2.85 7.19
CA TYR A 35 5.27 -2.68 6.23
C TYR A 35 4.67 -1.26 6.33
N LYS A 36 4.30 -0.81 7.54
CA LYS A 36 3.76 0.53 7.80
C LYS A 36 4.71 1.61 7.27
N SER A 37 5.98 1.51 7.62
CA SER A 37 7.02 2.46 7.24
C SER A 37 7.19 2.54 5.72
N PHE A 38 7.12 1.40 5.04
CA PHE A 38 7.18 1.35 3.58
C PHE A 38 5.94 1.94 2.92
N ALA A 39 4.74 1.57 3.40
CA ALA A 39 3.47 2.08 2.91
C ALA A 39 3.37 3.61 3.00
N LYS A 40 3.90 4.21 4.08
CA LYS A 40 3.97 5.66 4.26
C LYS A 40 4.83 6.37 3.21
N ARG A 41 5.92 5.73 2.78
CA ARG A 41 6.92 6.31 1.87
C ARG A 41 6.60 6.10 0.39
N PHE A 42 5.92 5.02 0.05
CA PHE A 42 5.73 4.60 -1.33
C PHE A 42 4.99 5.60 -2.23
N PRO A 43 3.92 6.30 -1.80
CA PRO A 43 3.29 7.35 -2.61
C PRO A 43 4.27 8.45 -3.03
N THR A 44 5.19 8.82 -2.12
CA THR A 44 6.23 9.80 -2.41
C THR A 44 7.23 9.28 -3.44
N LEU A 45 7.61 8.00 -3.38
CA LEU A 45 8.49 7.39 -4.38
C LEU A 45 7.87 7.48 -5.79
N ILE A 46 6.58 7.16 -5.94
CA ILE A 46 5.89 7.26 -7.25
C ILE A 46 5.96 8.70 -7.77
N HIS A 47 5.76 9.69 -6.91
CA HIS A 47 5.84 11.10 -7.29
C HIS A 47 7.25 11.55 -7.68
N THR A 48 8.29 11.07 -6.99
CA THR A 48 9.66 11.59 -7.18
C THR A 48 10.40 10.89 -8.31
N CYS A 49 10.29 9.57 -8.44
CA CYS A 49 11.04 8.79 -9.44
C CYS A 49 10.15 8.08 -10.47
N GLY A 50 8.83 8.22 -10.35
CA GLY A 50 7.86 7.58 -11.23
C GLY A 50 7.53 6.15 -10.84
N LEU A 51 6.49 5.61 -11.47
CA LEU A 51 5.94 4.31 -11.14
C LEU A 51 6.93 3.16 -11.39
N ALA A 52 7.54 3.09 -12.58
CA ALA A 52 8.39 1.96 -12.96
C ALA A 52 9.61 1.82 -12.02
N GLN A 53 10.25 2.94 -11.66
CA GLN A 53 11.39 2.93 -10.73
C GLN A 53 10.96 2.58 -9.31
N SER A 54 9.80 3.08 -8.86
CA SER A 54 9.26 2.76 -7.54
C SER A 54 8.96 1.26 -7.38
N LEU A 55 8.36 0.64 -8.40
CA LEU A 55 8.10 -0.80 -8.42
C LEU A 55 9.40 -1.60 -8.41
N SER A 56 10.37 -1.24 -9.25
CA SER A 56 11.71 -1.86 -9.28
C SER A 56 12.40 -1.78 -7.91
N PHE A 57 12.31 -0.63 -7.25
CA PHE A 57 12.91 -0.41 -5.94
C PHE A 57 12.25 -1.27 -4.86
N ALA A 58 10.92 -1.36 -4.87
CA ALA A 58 10.18 -2.22 -3.94
C ALA A 58 10.56 -3.70 -4.09
N GLN A 59 10.64 -4.19 -5.34
CA GLN A 59 11.09 -5.55 -5.64
C GLN A 59 12.52 -5.80 -5.14
N ALA A 60 13.44 -4.88 -5.42
CA ALA A 60 14.84 -5.00 -4.96
C ALA A 60 14.98 -4.98 -3.43
N LYS A 61 14.00 -4.43 -2.71
CA LYS A 61 13.92 -4.41 -1.24
C LYS A 61 13.11 -5.56 -0.65
N GLY A 62 12.67 -6.52 -1.47
CA GLY A 62 11.86 -7.67 -1.02
C GLY A 62 10.50 -7.27 -0.47
N LYS A 63 9.89 -6.20 -0.99
CA LYS A 63 8.59 -5.68 -0.53
C LYS A 63 7.41 -6.32 -1.26
N ASP A 64 7.49 -7.62 -1.48
CA ASP A 64 6.50 -8.38 -2.26
C ASP A 64 5.10 -8.33 -1.63
N ALA A 65 5.02 -8.43 -0.31
CA ALA A 65 3.76 -8.28 0.44
C ALA A 65 3.05 -6.97 0.09
N TYR A 66 3.76 -5.85 0.14
CA TYR A 66 3.21 -4.55 -0.20
C TYR A 66 2.80 -4.45 -1.68
N LEU A 67 3.59 -5.01 -2.60
CA LEU A 67 3.29 -4.98 -4.04
C LEU A 67 2.04 -5.81 -4.38
N VAL A 68 1.86 -6.96 -3.73
CA VAL A 68 0.66 -7.79 -3.85
C VAL A 68 -0.57 -6.99 -3.39
N ASP A 69 -0.48 -6.36 -2.22
CA ASP A 69 -1.59 -5.59 -1.67
C ASP A 69 -1.93 -4.37 -2.55
N LEU A 70 -0.91 -3.69 -3.09
CA LEU A 70 -1.06 -2.58 -4.02
C LEU A 70 -1.82 -3.01 -5.29
N ALA A 71 -1.43 -4.15 -5.88
CA ALA A 71 -2.12 -4.72 -7.02
C ALA A 71 -3.56 -5.13 -6.67
N ALA A 72 -3.79 -5.72 -5.49
CA ALA A 72 -5.11 -6.10 -5.00
C ALA A 72 -6.05 -4.89 -4.87
N VAL A 73 -5.58 -3.79 -4.27
CA VAL A 73 -6.37 -2.55 -4.15
C VAL A 73 -6.76 -2.02 -5.52
N ALA A 74 -5.82 -2.04 -6.47
CA ALA A 74 -6.03 -1.59 -7.85
C ALA A 74 -6.85 -2.56 -8.71
N ASN A 75 -7.26 -3.72 -8.18
CA ASN A 75 -7.93 -4.81 -8.92
C ASN A 75 -7.10 -5.37 -10.08
N MET A 76 -5.79 -5.50 -9.87
CA MET A 76 -4.81 -5.92 -10.88
C MET A 76 -4.17 -7.26 -10.53
N THR A 77 -4.85 -8.10 -9.75
CA THR A 77 -4.36 -9.39 -9.24
C THR A 77 -4.33 -10.50 -10.28
N SER A 78 -4.79 -10.25 -11.51
CA SER A 78 -5.02 -11.28 -12.52
C SER A 78 -3.75 -12.00 -13.05
N GLU A 79 -2.53 -11.58 -12.68
CA GLU A 79 -1.29 -12.20 -13.18
C GLU A 79 -0.15 -12.34 -12.13
N GLY A 80 -0.48 -12.28 -10.83
CA GLY A 80 0.53 -12.38 -9.74
C GLY A 80 1.29 -11.07 -9.45
N SER A 81 2.29 -11.12 -8.56
CA SER A 81 3.01 -9.93 -8.05
C SER A 81 3.74 -9.12 -9.13
N ASN A 82 4.10 -9.76 -10.26
CA ASN A 82 4.82 -9.12 -11.36
C ASN A 82 3.91 -8.41 -12.39
N ALA A 83 2.59 -8.51 -12.26
CA ALA A 83 1.64 -7.96 -13.23
C ALA A 83 1.80 -6.45 -13.39
N ILE A 84 1.90 -5.73 -12.27
CA ILE A 84 1.98 -4.26 -12.27
C ILE A 84 3.33 -3.74 -12.77
N ASP A 85 4.42 -4.47 -12.52
CA ASP A 85 5.77 -4.08 -12.97
C ASP A 85 5.92 -4.26 -14.49
N SER A 86 5.50 -5.42 -15.02
CA SER A 86 5.51 -5.69 -16.46
C SER A 86 4.69 -4.65 -17.23
N GLN A 87 3.48 -4.34 -16.75
CA GLN A 87 2.63 -3.31 -17.36
C GLN A 87 3.25 -1.91 -17.27
N ALA A 88 3.89 -1.56 -16.15
CA ALA A 88 4.55 -0.26 -16.01
C ALA A 88 5.74 -0.07 -16.98
N ARG A 89 6.44 -1.15 -17.35
CA ARG A 89 7.58 -1.11 -18.28
C ARG A 89 7.20 -1.14 -19.76
N THR A 90 6.09 -1.79 -20.09
CA THR A 90 5.69 -2.05 -21.48
C THR A 90 4.56 -1.16 -21.97
N ALA A 91 3.85 -0.46 -21.07
CA ALA A 91 2.77 0.44 -21.42
C ALA A 91 3.24 1.62 -22.29
N GLY A 92 2.40 1.98 -23.26
CA GLY A 92 2.49 3.27 -23.94
C GLY A 92 2.26 4.43 -22.98
N LEU A 93 2.65 5.64 -23.38
CA LEU A 93 2.59 6.83 -22.50
C LEU A 93 1.19 7.08 -21.91
N PRO A 94 0.07 7.03 -22.67
CA PRO A 94 -1.27 7.24 -22.09
C PRO A 94 -1.62 6.20 -21.02
N GLU A 95 -1.33 4.93 -21.29
CA GLU A 95 -1.59 3.81 -20.40
C GLU A 95 -0.72 3.90 -19.15
N TYR A 96 0.55 4.24 -19.29
CA TYR A 96 1.48 4.45 -18.19
C TYR A 96 1.02 5.58 -17.27
N MET A 97 0.58 6.70 -17.83
CA MET A 97 0.06 7.83 -17.04
C MET A 97 -1.23 7.46 -16.31
N ARG A 98 -2.12 6.69 -16.95
CA ARG A 98 -3.33 6.15 -16.31
C ARG A 98 -2.97 5.20 -15.18
N LEU A 99 -2.05 4.27 -15.41
CA LEU A 99 -1.57 3.29 -14.44
C LEU A 99 -0.92 3.96 -13.23
N THR A 100 -0.07 4.97 -13.47
CA THR A 100 0.58 5.76 -12.42
C THR A 100 -0.45 6.41 -11.51
N ARG A 101 -1.48 7.09 -12.06
CA ARG A 101 -2.55 7.70 -11.25
C ARG A 101 -3.37 6.65 -10.48
N LEU A 102 -3.60 5.50 -11.07
CA LEU A 102 -4.34 4.40 -10.46
C LEU A 102 -3.58 3.84 -9.24
N LEU A 103 -2.32 3.45 -9.42
CA LEU A 103 -1.50 2.86 -8.36
C LEU A 103 -1.12 3.87 -7.29
N LEU A 104 -0.93 5.15 -7.64
CA LEU A 104 -0.78 6.22 -6.65
C LEU A 104 -2.02 6.36 -5.77
N SER A 105 -3.21 6.28 -6.34
CA SER A 105 -4.47 6.33 -5.57
C SER A 105 -4.60 5.13 -4.63
N ALA A 106 -4.21 3.94 -5.09
CA ALA A 106 -4.19 2.72 -4.28
C ALA A 106 -3.17 2.81 -3.13
N ALA A 107 -1.95 3.28 -3.42
CA ALA A 107 -0.89 3.47 -2.44
C ALA A 107 -1.28 4.47 -1.33
N ASN A 108 -2.01 5.53 -1.69
CA ASN A 108 -2.52 6.49 -0.70
C ASN A 108 -3.55 5.86 0.26
N TRP A 109 -4.39 4.95 -0.21
CA TRP A 109 -5.31 4.22 0.67
C TRP A 109 -4.59 3.24 1.58
N LEU A 110 -3.62 2.50 1.05
CA LEU A 110 -2.76 1.63 1.87
C LEU A 110 -2.05 2.43 2.96
N LYS A 111 -1.42 3.56 2.61
CA LYS A 111 -0.81 4.48 3.59
C LYS A 111 -1.79 4.84 4.70
N ARG A 112 -2.99 5.32 4.35
CA ARG A 112 -3.99 5.79 5.34
C ARG A 112 -4.40 4.68 6.31
N PHE A 113 -4.64 3.47 5.81
CA PHE A 113 -5.02 2.36 6.69
C PHE A 113 -3.83 1.79 7.46
N SER A 114 -2.62 1.78 6.90
CA SER A 114 -1.42 1.44 7.65
C SER A 114 -1.20 2.41 8.82
N GLU A 115 -1.43 3.70 8.62
CA GLU A 115 -1.36 4.71 9.69
C GLU A 115 -2.47 4.55 10.73
N ALA A 116 -3.69 4.19 10.31
CA ALA A 116 -4.85 4.08 11.19
C ALA A 116 -4.93 2.77 11.98
N LEU A 117 -4.50 1.64 11.39
CA LEU A 117 -4.69 0.30 11.98
C LEU A 117 -3.45 -0.24 12.68
N ILE A 118 -2.25 0.15 12.23
CA ILE A 118 -1.00 -0.34 12.80
C ILE A 118 -0.57 0.64 13.89
N PRO A 119 -0.51 0.24 15.17
CA PRO A 119 -0.08 1.12 16.24
C PRO A 119 1.36 1.58 16.00
N ASP A 120 1.70 2.81 16.41
CA ASP A 120 3.11 3.20 16.50
C ASP A 120 3.77 2.39 17.62
N GLN A 121 5.05 2.04 17.44
CA GLN A 121 5.85 1.50 18.53
C GLN A 121 5.87 2.58 19.62
N ALA A 122 5.32 2.31 20.80
CA ALA A 122 5.40 3.23 21.92
C ALA A 122 6.88 3.51 22.21
N GLU A 123 7.25 4.79 22.31
CA GLU A 123 8.53 5.21 22.89
C GLU A 123 8.51 4.84 24.38
N ASP A 124 8.86 3.59 24.71
CA ASP A 124 9.08 3.14 26.07
C ASP A 124 10.52 3.40 26.48
N GLU A 125 10.92 4.67 26.66
CA GLU A 125 12.10 5.07 27.43
C GLU A 125 11.92 6.48 28.01
N GLY A 126 11.83 6.58 29.36
CA GLY A 126 12.00 7.87 30.04
C GLY A 126 11.21 8.13 31.34
N ALA A 127 10.67 7.13 32.03
CA ALA A 127 10.12 7.30 33.39
C ALA A 127 10.91 6.47 34.40
N SER A 128 12.22 6.69 34.50
CA SER A 128 13.05 6.15 35.57
C SER A 128 14.19 7.10 35.94
N ASP A 129 13.87 8.32 36.37
CA ASP A 129 14.73 9.01 37.35
C ASP A 129 13.92 10.03 38.15
N ALA A 130 13.09 9.52 39.03
CA ALA A 130 12.52 10.30 40.13
C ALA A 130 12.61 9.44 41.38
N SER A 131 13.82 9.20 41.88
CA SER A 131 14.00 8.85 43.29
C SER A 131 15.43 9.10 43.83
N VAL A 132 15.57 10.28 44.47
CA VAL A 132 16.14 10.46 45.83
C VAL A 132 17.68 10.52 45.95
N PRO A 133 18.27 11.31 46.89
CA PRO A 133 17.68 12.14 47.96
C PRO A 133 17.86 13.66 47.84
#